data_AF-A0A9E4LJ38-F1
#
_entry.id   AF-A0A9E4LJ38-F1
#
_cell.length_a   1.000
_cell.length_b   1.000
_cell.length_c   1.000
_cell.angle_alpha   90.00
_cell.angle_beta   90.00
_cell.angle_gamma   90.00
#
_symmetry.space_group_name_H-M   'P 1'
#
loop_
_entity.id
_entity.type
_entity.pdbx_description
1 polymer ?
#
loop_
_entity_poly.entity_id
_entity_poly.type
_entity_poly.pdbx_seq_one_letter_code
_entity_poly.pdbx_strand_id
1 'polypeptide(L)'
;MSEFGGDHAQISAEFLHRSQVYLSDGELLQASEKGWGAAVHAVKLYAAARQLPYDSHSDFHDIATELRIETRNEQIRLWERSANESHSNFYNDNREAPQIAAYLDDVTNLINLIRHQINLPPVDD
;
A
#
# COMPACT_ATOMS: atom_id res chain seq x y z
N MET A 1 10.80 -18.39 13.22
CA MET A 1 9.81 -17.58 12.47
C MET A 1 10.45 -16.23 12.27
N SER A 2 10.72 -15.82 11.03
CA SER A 2 11.59 -14.67 10.77
C SER A 2 10.96 -13.38 11.33
N GLU A 3 11.71 -12.66 12.14
CA GLU A 3 11.33 -11.40 12.80
C GLU A 3 11.14 -10.22 11.82
N PHE A 4 11.42 -10.41 10.52
CA PHE A 4 11.47 -9.32 9.54
C PHE A 4 10.11 -8.91 8.94
N GLY A 5 9.06 -9.74 9.06
CA GLY A 5 7.75 -9.44 8.45
C GLY A 5 6.70 -8.85 9.40
N GLY A 6 6.78 -9.15 10.71
CA GLY A 6 5.74 -8.77 11.67
C GLY A 6 5.52 -7.26 11.80
N ASP A 7 6.61 -6.50 11.79
CA ASP A 7 6.59 -5.04 11.91
C ASP A 7 5.91 -4.37 10.71
N HIS A 8 6.20 -4.82 9.49
CA HIS A 8 5.61 -4.25 8.28
C HIS A 8 4.10 -4.49 8.16
N ALA A 9 3.60 -5.65 8.60
CA ALA A 9 2.17 -5.93 8.61
C ALA A 9 1.40 -5.00 9.56
N GLN A 10 1.98 -4.72 10.74
CA GLN A 10 1.39 -3.81 11.71
C GLN A 10 1.44 -2.36 11.23
N ILE A 11 2.60 -1.89 10.73
CA ILE A 11 2.75 -0.52 10.22
C ILE A 11 1.82 -0.27 9.04
N SER A 12 1.70 -1.23 8.12
CA SER A 12 0.81 -1.11 6.96
C SER A 12 -0.66 -0.93 7.40
N ALA A 13 -1.14 -1.75 8.34
CA ALA A 13 -2.50 -1.64 8.87
C ALA A 13 -2.72 -0.33 9.63
N GLU A 14 -1.77 0.08 10.48
CA GLU A 14 -1.86 1.35 11.21
C GLU A 14 -1.92 2.55 10.25
N PHE A 15 -1.07 2.57 9.22
CA PHE A 15 -1.04 3.66 8.25
C PHE A 15 -2.32 3.71 7.41
N LEU A 16 -2.87 2.56 7.02
CA LEU A 16 -4.17 2.53 6.34
C LEU A 16 -5.28 3.07 7.24
N HIS A 17 -5.34 2.65 8.50
CA HIS A 17 -6.34 3.18 9.43
C HIS A 17 -6.20 4.70 9.58
N ARG A 18 -4.98 5.20 9.75
CA ARG A 18 -4.74 6.65 9.87
C ARG A 18 -5.07 7.39 8.58
N SER A 19 -4.80 6.83 7.40
CA SER A 19 -5.16 7.48 6.14
C SER A 19 -6.67 7.66 5.99
N GLN A 20 -7.45 6.66 6.40
CA GLN A 20 -8.91 6.73 6.42
C GLN A 20 -9.43 7.78 7.40
N VAL A 21 -8.84 7.88 8.60
CA VAL A 21 -9.17 8.95 9.58
C VAL A 21 -8.84 10.33 9.02
N TYR A 22 -7.66 10.51 8.43
CA TYR A 22 -7.31 11.79 7.80
C TYR A 22 -8.25 12.15 6.65
N LEU A 23 -8.70 11.16 5.87
CA LEU A 23 -9.68 11.39 4.81
C LEU A 23 -11.02 11.87 5.40
N SER A 24 -11.51 11.25 6.48
CA SER A 24 -12.76 11.67 7.12
C SER A 24 -12.69 13.07 7.72
N ASP A 25 -11.51 13.47 8.19
CA ASP A 25 -11.26 14.78 8.79
C ASP A 25 -10.97 15.87 7.72
N GLY A 26 -10.92 15.49 6.43
CA GLY A 26 -10.61 16.40 5.32
C GLY A 26 -9.13 16.76 5.20
N GLU A 27 -8.25 16.09 5.93
CA GLU A 27 -6.79 16.25 5.88
C GLU A 27 -6.19 15.48 4.70
N LEU A 28 -6.56 15.87 3.48
CA LEU A 28 -6.28 15.11 2.25
C LEU A 28 -4.79 14.81 2.03
N LEU A 29 -3.90 15.75 2.36
CA LEU A 29 -2.45 15.56 2.25
C LEU A 29 -1.95 14.44 3.18
N GLN A 30 -2.42 14.42 4.44
CA GLN A 30 -2.04 13.38 5.40
C GLN A 30 -2.66 12.04 5.04
N ALA A 31 -3.91 12.04 4.55
CA ALA A 31 -4.57 10.84 4.04
C ALA A 31 -3.76 10.20 2.90
N SER A 32 -3.36 11.01 1.93
CA SER A 32 -2.59 10.59 0.75
C SER A 32 -1.22 10.02 1.14
N GLU A 33 -0.48 10.70 2.01
CA GLU A 33 0.85 10.28 2.46
C GLU A 33 0.81 8.98 3.28
N LYS A 34 -0.17 8.85 4.20
CA LYS A 34 -0.34 7.61 4.97
C LYS A 34 -0.80 6.45 4.10
N GLY A 35 -1.66 6.69 3.12
CA GLY A 35 -2.07 5.67 2.15
C GLY A 35 -0.88 5.11 1.37
N TRP A 36 -0.01 5.99 0.86
CA TRP A 36 1.22 5.55 0.18
C TRP A 36 2.13 4.74 1.11
N GLY A 37 2.39 5.22 2.32
CA GLY A 37 3.21 4.50 3.30
C GLY A 37 2.64 3.12 3.63
N ALA A 38 1.31 3.00 3.74
CA ALA A 38 0.64 1.72 3.97
C ALA A 38 0.92 0.71 2.85
N ALA A 39 0.85 1.15 1.59
CA ALA A 39 1.16 0.33 0.42
C ALA A 39 2.65 -0.10 0.40
N VAL A 40 3.57 0.82 0.68
CA VAL A 40 5.02 0.53 0.73
C VAL A 40 5.31 -0.57 1.77
N HIS A 41 4.76 -0.45 2.97
CA HIS A 41 4.97 -1.46 4.01
C HIS A 41 4.34 -2.82 3.65
N ALA A 42 3.18 -2.85 2.99
CA ALA A 42 2.61 -4.11 2.50
C ALA A 42 3.50 -4.78 1.45
N VAL A 43 4.04 -4.00 0.50
CA VAL A 43 4.96 -4.54 -0.52
C VAL A 43 6.25 -5.07 0.12
N LYS A 44 6.80 -4.39 1.13
CA LYS A 44 7.95 -4.89 1.91
C LYS A 44 7.61 -6.17 2.69
N LEU A 45 6.41 -6.26 3.25
CA LEU A 45 5.92 -7.48 3.89
C LEU A 45 5.89 -8.66 2.91
N TYR A 46 5.40 -8.45 1.69
CA TYR A 46 5.43 -9.47 0.64
C TYR A 46 6.87 -9.87 0.26
N ALA A 47 7.74 -8.89 0.04
CA ALA A 47 9.15 -9.15 -0.28
C ALA A 47 9.85 -9.95 0.82
N ALA A 48 9.64 -9.59 2.08
CA ALA A 48 10.16 -10.33 3.23
C ALA A 48 9.65 -11.78 3.27
N ALA A 49 8.36 -12.00 2.99
CA ALA A 49 7.77 -13.35 2.93
C ALA A 49 8.34 -14.19 1.77
N ARG A 50 8.76 -13.55 0.68
CA ARG A 50 9.34 -14.18 -0.52
C ARG A 50 10.86 -14.14 -0.57
N GLN A 51 11.53 -13.61 0.46
CA GLN A 51 12.98 -13.42 0.51
C GLN A 51 13.51 -12.63 -0.70
N LEU A 52 12.70 -11.70 -1.20
CA LEU A 52 13.10 -10.74 -2.23
C LEU A 52 13.86 -9.57 -1.57
N PRO A 53 14.87 -9.00 -2.24
CA PRO A 53 15.56 -7.80 -1.74
C PRO A 53 14.61 -6.58 -1.73
N TYR A 54 14.68 -5.75 -0.68
CA TYR A 54 13.85 -4.53 -0.53
C TYR A 54 14.54 -3.38 0.26
N ASP A 55 15.60 -2.76 -0.26
CA ASP A 55 16.33 -1.65 0.39
C ASP A 55 16.26 -0.28 -0.32
N SER A 56 15.62 -0.16 -1.49
CA SER A 56 15.59 1.06 -2.32
C SER A 56 14.17 1.50 -2.75
N HIS A 57 14.00 2.76 -3.15
CA HIS A 57 12.72 3.28 -3.68
C HIS A 57 12.29 2.59 -5.00
N SER A 58 13.24 2.06 -5.77
CA SER A 58 13.00 1.28 -6.99
C SER A 58 12.21 -0.01 -6.71
N ASP A 59 12.27 -0.49 -5.48
CA ASP A 59 11.81 -1.83 -5.13
C ASP A 59 10.29 -1.93 -5.12
N PHE A 60 9.57 -0.81 -4.92
CA PHE A 60 8.11 -0.85 -4.93
C PHE A 60 7.55 -1.34 -6.28
N HIS A 61 8.10 -0.83 -7.39
CA HIS A 61 7.68 -1.24 -8.74
C HIS A 61 8.08 -2.69 -9.05
N ASP A 62 9.32 -3.06 -8.71
CA ASP A 62 9.85 -4.39 -9.01
C ASP A 62 9.10 -5.47 -8.20
N ILE A 63 8.90 -5.23 -6.91
CA ILE A 63 8.15 -6.16 -6.04
C ILE A 63 6.67 -6.22 -6.46
N ALA A 64 6.04 -5.09 -6.82
CA ALA A 64 4.67 -5.10 -7.35
C ALA A 64 4.57 -5.87 -8.68
N THR A 65 5.61 -5.83 -9.52
CA THR A 65 5.70 -6.63 -10.74
C THR A 65 5.82 -8.13 -10.43
N GLU A 66 6.64 -8.52 -9.46
CA GLU A 66 6.72 -9.92 -9.00
C GLU A 66 5.36 -10.41 -8.47
N LEU A 67 4.69 -9.62 -7.61
CA LEU A 67 3.35 -9.92 -7.11
C LEU A 67 2.33 -10.07 -8.26
N ARG A 68 2.41 -9.22 -9.28
CA ARG A 68 1.55 -9.29 -10.47
C ARG A 68 1.75 -10.57 -11.26
N ILE A 69 3.01 -10.94 -11.52
CA ILE A 69 3.36 -12.16 -12.25
C ILE A 69 2.84 -13.38 -11.50
N GLU A 70 3.07 -13.42 -10.19
CA GLU A 70 2.65 -14.55 -9.36
C GLU A 70 1.13 -14.72 -9.32
N THR A 71 0.41 -13.64 -9.05
CA THR A 71 -1.05 -13.69 -8.88
C THR A 71 -1.80 -13.66 -10.20
N ARG A 72 -1.11 -13.36 -11.31
CA ARG A 72 -1.70 -13.06 -12.64
C ARG A 72 -2.79 -12.00 -12.58
N ASN A 73 -2.66 -11.06 -11.63
CA ASN A 73 -3.64 -10.02 -11.39
C ASN A 73 -3.15 -8.67 -11.95
N GLU A 74 -3.58 -8.34 -13.17
CA GLU A 74 -3.23 -7.09 -13.84
C GLU A 74 -3.71 -5.83 -13.11
N GLN A 75 -4.68 -5.95 -12.21
CA GLN A 75 -5.19 -4.84 -11.40
C GLN A 75 -4.10 -4.24 -10.49
N ILE A 76 -3.07 -5.02 -10.12
CA ILE A 76 -1.94 -4.54 -9.32
C ILE A 76 -1.25 -3.35 -9.96
N ARG A 77 -1.18 -3.27 -11.30
CA ARG A 77 -0.59 -2.10 -11.99
C ARG A 77 -1.38 -0.82 -11.73
N LEU A 78 -2.71 -0.93 -11.64
CA LEU A 78 -3.56 0.20 -11.33
C LEU A 78 -3.40 0.61 -9.87
N TRP A 79 -3.38 -0.36 -8.95
CA TRP A 79 -3.20 -0.08 -7.52
C TRP A 79 -1.84 0.52 -7.19
N GLU A 80 -0.76 0.00 -7.80
CA GLU A 80 0.58 0.56 -7.70
C GLU A 80 0.60 2.02 -8.19
N ARG A 81 -0.03 2.29 -9.34
CA ARG A 81 -0.14 3.64 -9.87
C ARG A 81 -0.92 4.55 -8.91
N SER A 82 -2.06 4.12 -8.39
CA SER A 82 -2.86 4.91 -7.43
C SER A 82 -2.07 5.23 -6.15
N ALA A 83 -1.28 4.28 -5.64
CA ALA A 83 -0.38 4.52 -4.52
C ALA A 83 0.69 5.58 -4.85
N ASN A 84 1.37 5.47 -6.01
CA ASN A 84 2.38 6.44 -6.44
C ASN A 84 1.81 7.84 -6.72
N GLU A 85 0.60 7.92 -7.29
CA GLU A 85 -0.14 9.17 -7.49
C GLU A 85 -0.51 9.81 -6.14
N SER A 86 -0.79 9.00 -5.11
CA SER A 86 -1.02 9.48 -3.74
C SER A 86 0.22 10.16 -3.13
N HIS A 87 1.43 9.69 -3.43
CA HIS A 87 2.66 10.35 -2.96
C HIS A 87 3.03 11.57 -3.81
N SER A 88 2.80 11.50 -5.13
CA SER A 88 3.05 12.62 -6.06
C SER A 88 2.24 13.87 -5.69
N ASN A 89 1.09 13.70 -5.01
CA ASN A 89 0.28 14.78 -4.44
C ASN A 89 0.99 15.64 -3.39
N PHE A 90 2.08 15.17 -2.78
CA PHE A 90 2.86 15.99 -1.84
C PHE A 90 3.34 17.29 -2.48
N TYR A 91 3.46 17.34 -3.82
CA TYR A 91 4.00 18.48 -4.56
C TYR A 91 2.97 19.30 -5.36
N ASN A 92 1.77 18.76 -5.63
CA ASN A 92 0.74 19.38 -6.49
C ASN A 92 -0.63 19.36 -5.80
N ASP A 93 -0.93 20.39 -5.01
CA ASP A 93 -2.06 20.56 -4.06
C ASP A 93 -3.49 20.61 -4.68
N ASN A 94 -3.79 19.83 -5.73
CA ASN A 94 -4.98 20.00 -6.58
C ASN A 94 -5.97 18.80 -6.61
N ARG A 95 -5.88 17.82 -5.71
CA ARG A 95 -6.79 16.66 -5.72
C ARG A 95 -7.92 16.77 -4.70
N GLU A 96 -9.13 16.42 -5.15
CA GLU A 96 -10.34 16.44 -4.33
C GLU A 96 -10.52 15.13 -3.53
N ALA A 97 -11.26 15.21 -2.41
CA ALA A 97 -11.51 14.09 -1.51
C ALA A 97 -11.99 12.79 -2.20
N PRO A 98 -12.88 12.81 -3.22
CA PRO A 98 -13.31 11.58 -3.91
C PRO A 98 -12.17 10.85 -4.62
N GLN A 99 -11.18 11.60 -5.12
CA GLN A 99 -10.03 11.00 -5.79
C GLN A 99 -9.08 10.34 -4.79
N ILE A 100 -8.85 10.98 -3.64
CA ILE A 100 -8.07 10.36 -2.56
C ILE A 100 -8.77 9.12 -2.02
N ALA A 101 -10.09 9.15 -1.85
CA ALA A 101 -10.87 7.98 -1.45
C ALA A 101 -10.67 6.79 -2.42
N ALA A 102 -10.78 7.03 -3.73
CA ALA A 102 -10.55 6.00 -4.73
C ALA A 102 -9.13 5.41 -4.69
N TYR A 103 -8.11 6.24 -4.42
CA TYR A 103 -6.75 5.76 -4.23
C TYR A 103 -6.60 4.92 -2.96
N LEU A 104 -7.26 5.30 -1.87
CA LEU A 104 -7.25 4.51 -0.63
C LEU A 104 -7.99 3.17 -0.78
N ASP A 105 -9.04 3.10 -1.60
CA ASP A 105 -9.70 1.84 -1.95
C ASP A 105 -8.73 0.91 -2.71
N ASP A 106 -8.01 1.45 -3.69
CA ASP A 106 -6.98 0.71 -4.43
C ASP A 106 -5.84 0.22 -3.52
N VAL A 107 -5.39 1.06 -2.58
CA VAL A 107 -4.39 0.70 -1.57
C VAL A 107 -4.91 -0.43 -0.67
N THR A 108 -6.15 -0.32 -0.20
CA THR A 108 -6.81 -1.35 0.61
C THR A 108 -6.84 -2.69 -0.12
N ASN A 109 -7.24 -2.69 -1.39
CA ASN A 109 -7.27 -3.89 -2.23
C ASN A 109 -5.88 -4.52 -2.40
N LEU A 110 -4.84 -3.71 -2.63
CA LEU A 110 -3.46 -4.19 -2.73
C LEU A 110 -3.00 -4.84 -1.41
N ILE A 111 -3.26 -4.18 -0.28
CA ILE A 111 -2.90 -4.69 1.06
C ILE A 111 -3.59 -6.03 1.33
N ASN A 112 -4.90 -6.12 1.08
CA ASN A 112 -5.67 -7.34 1.30
C ASN A 112 -5.21 -8.48 0.38
N LEU A 113 -4.88 -8.19 -0.88
CA LEU A 113 -4.29 -9.18 -1.78
C LEU A 113 -2.96 -9.70 -1.21
N ILE A 114 -2.06 -8.82 -0.79
CA ILE A 114 -0.76 -9.20 -0.24
C ILE A 114 -0.94 -10.07 1.00
N ARG A 115 -1.80 -9.67 1.93
CA ARG A 115 -2.08 -10.40 3.16
C ARG A 115 -2.60 -11.80 2.86
N HIS A 116 -3.51 -11.93 1.89
CA HIS A 116 -3.95 -13.23 1.39
C HIS A 116 -2.78 -14.07 0.83
N GLN A 117 -1.88 -13.50 0.02
CA GLN A 117 -0.72 -14.22 -0.56
C GLN A 117 0.29 -14.75 0.48
N ILE A 118 0.21 -14.26 1.72
CA ILE A 118 1.08 -14.67 2.81
C ILE A 118 0.31 -15.28 4.00
N ASN A 119 -0.96 -15.63 3.80
CA ASN A 119 -1.85 -16.24 4.80
C ASN A 119 -2.09 -15.39 6.06
N LEU A 120 -2.18 -14.06 5.91
CA LEU A 120 -2.66 -13.15 6.94
C LEU A 120 -4.15 -12.79 6.70
N PRO A 121 -4.94 -12.53 7.75
CA PRO A 121 -6.32 -12.05 7.60
C PRO A 121 -6.32 -10.66 6.92
N PRO A 122 -7.40 -10.22 6.26
CA PRO A 122 -7.50 -8.86 5.71
C PRO A 122 -7.38 -7.79 6.81
N VAL A 123 -7.20 -6.52 6.42
CA VAL A 123 -7.16 -5.39 7.36
C VAL A 123 -8.56 -4.91 7.78
N ASP A 124 -9.59 -5.28 7.02
CA ASP A 124 -10.99 -4.97 7.28
C ASP A 124 -11.73 -6.26 7.68
N ASP A 125 -11.60 -6.68 8.95
CA ASP A 125 -12.42 -7.71 9.61
C ASP A 125 -12.73 -7.28 11.06
#